data_AF-A0A8K9WWG8-F1
#
_entry.id   AF-A0A8K9WWG8-F1
#
_cell.length_a   1.000
_cell.length_b   1.000
_cell.length_c   1.000
_cell.angle_alpha   90.00
_cell.angle_beta   90.00
_cell.angle_gamma   90.00
#
_symmetry.space_group_name_H-M   'P 1'
#
loop_
_entity.id
_entity.type
_entity.pdbx_description
1 polymer ?
#
loop_
_entity_poly.entity_id
_entity_poly.type
_entity_poly.pdbx_seq_one_letter_code
_entity_poly.pdbx_strand_id
1 'polypeptide(L)'
;EEKCVLYFSVLPHANLQTHSVRRRDVQTQTHVERHLSFTHCDSPFLTCARHFRLYLRTNTELFTEDFRAVFMDEDGQEDSYEVNRQNFFNGHVIGEENSRVQAHIDDNNFSAHILTDKAEYNIEPLWRFTAAPPDGHLLVYRSEDISRLVSPKVCGYVKTDYNDLLPESVRIRPP
;
A
#
# COMPACT_ATOMS: atom_id res chain seq x y z
N GLU A 1 -14.80 9.87 -4.44
CA GLU A 1 -14.52 9.60 -5.85
C GLU A 1 -14.43 8.10 -6.05
N GLU A 2 -15.06 7.58 -7.09
CA GLU A 2 -15.02 6.14 -7.41
C GLU A 2 -13.67 5.78 -8.01
N LYS A 3 -12.92 4.90 -7.32
CA LYS A 3 -11.63 4.40 -7.83
C LYS A 3 -11.85 3.00 -8.39
N CYS A 4 -11.69 2.88 -9.69
CA CYS A 4 -11.84 1.61 -10.35
C CYS A 4 -10.59 1.24 -11.16
N VAL A 5 -10.13 -0.01 -11.03
CA VAL A 5 -8.83 -0.47 -11.54
C VAL A 5 -9.04 -1.54 -12.61
N LEU A 6 -8.41 -1.35 -13.77
CA LEU A 6 -8.54 -2.24 -14.94
C LEU A 6 -7.54 -3.40 -14.91
N TYR A 7 -6.31 -3.13 -14.51
CA TYR A 7 -5.22 -4.09 -14.42
C TYR A 7 -4.54 -3.97 -13.05
N PHE A 8 -4.43 -5.10 -12.37
CA PHE A 8 -3.88 -5.19 -11.03
C PHE A 8 -3.30 -6.58 -10.77
N SER A 9 -2.44 -6.67 -9.76
CA SER A 9 -2.01 -7.91 -9.15
C SER A 9 -2.45 -7.93 -7.70
N VAL A 10 -2.84 -9.11 -7.21
CA VAL A 10 -3.08 -9.34 -5.78
C VAL A 10 -1.88 -10.10 -5.20
N LEU A 11 -1.31 -9.58 -4.12
CA LEU A 11 -0.17 -10.17 -3.43
C LEU A 11 -0.53 -10.32 -1.94
N PRO A 12 -0.28 -11.47 -1.30
CA PRO A 12 -0.40 -11.56 0.14
C PRO A 12 0.70 -10.72 0.81
N HIS A 13 0.40 -10.07 1.93
CA HIS A 13 1.37 -9.28 2.71
C HIS A 13 2.60 -10.11 3.10
N ALA A 14 2.43 -11.43 3.31
CA ALA A 14 3.54 -12.35 3.57
C ALA A 14 4.61 -12.40 2.46
N ASN A 15 4.28 -11.98 1.24
CA ASN A 15 5.24 -11.89 0.14
C ASN A 15 6.13 -10.63 0.21
N LEU A 16 5.83 -9.69 1.10
CA LEU A 16 6.68 -8.52 1.34
C LEU A 16 7.87 -8.92 2.21
N GLN A 17 9.03 -9.15 1.58
CA GLN A 17 10.26 -9.39 2.32
C GLN A 17 10.75 -8.07 2.92
N THR A 18 10.66 -7.96 4.24
CA THR A 18 10.99 -6.74 4.99
C THR A 18 12.18 -7.00 5.90
N HIS A 19 13.23 -6.18 5.73
CA HIS A 19 14.38 -6.14 6.63
C HIS A 19 14.45 -4.75 7.28
N SER A 20 14.34 -4.71 8.61
CA SER A 20 14.43 -3.48 9.39
C SER A 20 15.83 -3.32 9.97
N VAL A 21 16.44 -2.16 9.76
CA VAL A 21 17.71 -1.77 10.37
C VAL A 21 17.44 -0.59 11.29
N ARG A 22 17.80 -0.75 12.57
CA ARG A 22 17.78 0.33 13.56
C ARG A 22 19.22 0.71 13.88
N ARG A 23 19.58 1.96 13.60
CA ARG A 23 20.87 2.50 14.04
C ARG A 23 20.87 2.64 15.56
N ARG A 24 21.94 2.19 16.22
CA ARG A 24 22.16 2.46 17.65
C ARG A 24 22.84 3.83 17.78
N ASP A 25 22.06 4.90 17.66
CA ASP A 25 22.57 6.25 17.97
C ASP A 25 22.09 6.68 19.36
N VAL A 26 22.97 7.39 20.09
CA VAL A 26 22.77 7.82 21.49
C VAL A 26 21.68 8.91 21.61
N GLN A 27 21.18 9.46 20.50
CA GLN A 27 20.34 10.66 20.53
C GLN A 27 19.00 10.64 19.76
N THR A 28 18.70 9.65 18.91
CA THR A 28 17.39 9.64 18.21
C THR A 28 16.90 8.22 17.91
N GLN A 29 15.97 7.72 18.74
CA GLN A 29 15.18 6.51 18.48
C GLN A 29 14.18 6.68 17.29
N THR A 30 14.26 7.77 16.54
CA THR A 30 13.25 8.22 15.57
C THR A 30 13.54 7.83 14.12
N HIS A 31 14.73 7.31 13.81
CA HIS A 31 15.14 6.96 12.45
C HIS A 31 15.19 5.45 12.25
N VAL A 32 14.09 4.89 11.73
CA VAL A 32 14.02 3.49 11.30
C VAL A 32 14.26 3.42 9.80
N GLU A 33 15.18 2.55 9.39
CA GLU A 33 15.41 2.22 7.99
C GLU A 33 14.81 0.84 7.67
N ARG A 34 14.16 0.71 6.53
CA ARG A 34 13.55 -0.55 6.07
C ARG A 34 13.91 -0.82 4.61
N HIS A 35 14.34 -2.04 4.35
CA HIS A 35 14.43 -2.58 3.01
C HIS A 35 13.21 -3.48 2.76
N LEU A 36 12.48 -3.21 1.69
CA LEU A 36 11.28 -3.97 1.34
C LEU A 36 11.37 -4.43 -0.10
N SER A 37 11.06 -5.69 -0.37
CA SER A 37 11.02 -6.20 -1.74
C SER A 37 9.79 -7.02 -2.04
N PHE A 38 9.32 -6.90 -3.28
CA PHE A 38 8.18 -7.63 -3.81
C PHE A 38 8.26 -7.68 -5.34
N THR A 39 7.42 -8.52 -5.92
CA THR A 39 7.37 -8.71 -7.38
C THR A 39 5.97 -8.35 -7.88
N HIS A 40 5.92 -7.59 -8.97
CA HIS A 40 4.67 -7.23 -9.65
C HIS A 40 4.72 -7.71 -11.10
N CYS A 41 3.59 -8.22 -11.60
CA CYS A 41 3.44 -8.56 -13.01
C CYS A 41 2.52 -7.55 -13.69
N ASP A 42 3.07 -6.77 -14.63
CA ASP A 42 2.30 -5.75 -15.37
C ASP A 42 1.27 -6.38 -16.34
N SER A 43 1.33 -7.70 -16.57
CA SER A 43 0.39 -8.41 -17.43
C SER A 43 0.10 -9.81 -16.90
N PRO A 44 -1.17 -10.25 -16.84
CA PRO A 44 -1.53 -11.62 -16.47
C PRO A 44 -1.19 -12.65 -17.56
N PHE A 45 -0.89 -12.21 -18.78
CA PHE A 45 -0.65 -13.09 -19.94
C PHE A 45 0.82 -13.11 -20.40
N LEU A 46 1.69 -12.29 -19.81
CA LEU A 46 3.12 -12.25 -20.13
C LEU A 46 3.96 -12.58 -18.89
N THR A 47 5.09 -13.26 -19.10
CA THR A 47 6.12 -13.47 -18.07
C THR A 47 6.95 -12.19 -17.88
N CYS A 48 6.30 -11.10 -17.47
CA CYS A 48 6.96 -9.85 -17.09
C CYS A 48 6.82 -9.68 -15.59
N ALA A 49 7.89 -9.92 -14.84
CA ALA A 49 7.91 -9.74 -13.40
C ALA A 49 8.89 -8.61 -13.06
N ARG A 50 8.39 -7.45 -12.62
CA ARG A 50 9.22 -6.36 -12.11
C ARG A 50 9.49 -6.60 -10.63
N HIS A 51 10.77 -6.69 -10.27
CA HIS A 51 11.20 -6.86 -8.89
C HIS A 51 11.48 -5.48 -8.27
N PHE A 52 10.60 -5.07 -7.35
CA PHE A 52 10.81 -3.85 -6.57
C PHE A 52 11.72 -4.15 -5.38
N ARG A 53 12.72 -3.29 -5.19
CA ARG A 53 13.55 -3.24 -3.98
C ARG A 53 13.53 -1.80 -3.49
N LEU A 54 12.88 -1.57 -2.37
CA LEU A 54 12.66 -0.25 -1.80
C LEU A 54 13.64 -0.03 -0.66
N TYR A 55 14.22 1.16 -0.62
CA TYR A 55 14.91 1.68 0.55
C TYR A 55 14.03 2.76 1.18
N LEU A 56 13.62 2.54 2.43
CA LEU A 56 12.68 3.38 3.16
C LEU A 56 13.32 3.91 4.45
N ARG A 57 13.02 5.15 4.80
CA ARG A 57 13.36 5.76 6.09
C ARG A 57 12.12 6.42 6.69
N THR A 58 12.03 6.46 8.01
CA THR A 58 10.92 7.16 8.70
C THR A 58 10.81 8.60 8.18
N ASN A 59 9.58 9.01 7.83
CA ASN A 59 9.29 10.35 7.35
C ASN A 59 9.05 11.29 8.54
N THR A 60 10.06 12.08 8.86
CA THR A 60 10.02 13.06 9.96
C THR A 60 9.42 14.41 9.56
N GLU A 61 9.09 14.61 8.29
CA GLU A 61 8.65 15.90 7.73
C GLU A 61 7.15 15.93 7.39
N LEU A 62 6.44 14.80 7.55
CA LEU A 62 5.02 14.70 7.18
C LEU A 62 4.07 15.40 8.16
N PHE A 63 4.44 15.46 9.44
CA PHE A 63 3.59 15.97 10.52
C PHE A 63 4.24 17.16 11.21
N THR A 64 3.46 18.19 11.49
CA THR A 64 3.88 19.26 12.40
C THR A 64 3.98 18.71 13.82
N GLU A 65 4.75 19.39 14.69
CA GLU A 65 4.92 18.95 16.08
C GLU A 65 3.57 18.85 16.81
N ASP A 66 2.69 19.83 16.57
CA ASP A 66 1.35 19.97 17.16
C ASP A 66 0.24 19.20 16.43
N PHE A 67 0.57 18.39 15.41
CA PHE A 67 -0.43 17.61 14.68
C PHE A 67 -1.23 16.70 15.62
N ARG A 68 -2.56 16.83 15.58
CA ARG A 68 -3.52 16.00 16.31
C ARG A 68 -4.68 15.60 15.41
N ALA A 69 -5.09 14.34 15.51
CA ALA A 69 -6.34 13.87 14.92
C ALA A 69 -7.41 13.82 16.01
N VAL A 70 -8.61 14.28 15.70
CA VAL A 70 -9.76 14.24 16.61
C VAL A 70 -10.96 13.71 15.85
N PHE A 71 -11.78 12.91 16.54
CA PHE A 71 -13.12 12.54 16.09
C PHE A 71 -14.12 13.39 16.84
N MET A 72 -15.13 13.86 16.12
CA MET A 72 -16.25 14.59 16.71
C MET A 72 -17.48 13.70 16.60
N ASP A 73 -18.11 13.41 17.73
CA ASP A 73 -19.36 12.66 17.76
C ASP A 73 -20.58 13.55 17.46
N GLU A 74 -21.77 12.94 17.43
CA GLU A 74 -23.03 13.65 17.16
C GLU A 74 -23.38 14.67 18.27
N ASP A 75 -22.86 14.47 19.49
CA ASP A 75 -23.07 15.34 20.65
C ASP A 75 -22.04 16.47 20.75
N GLY A 76 -21.08 16.52 19.82
CA GLY A 76 -20.03 17.54 19.73
C GLY A 76 -18.84 17.31 20.67
N GLN A 77 -18.69 16.12 21.23
CA GLN A 77 -17.51 15.75 22.01
C GLN A 77 -16.33 15.42 21.08
N GLU A 78 -15.15 15.92 21.45
CA GLU A 78 -13.90 15.63 20.75
C GLU A 78 -13.13 14.49 21.42
N ASP A 79 -12.94 13.40 20.69
CA ASP A 79 -12.08 12.29 21.07
C ASP A 79 -10.76 12.34 20.30
N SER A 80 -9.64 12.42 21.02
CA SER A 80 -8.33 12.42 20.39
C SER A 80 -7.98 11.03 19.83
N TYR A 81 -7.50 11.00 18.59
CA TYR A 81 -6.96 9.80 17.96
C TYR A 81 -5.44 9.88 17.83
N GLU A 82 -4.76 8.90 18.39
CA GLU A 82 -3.31 8.83 18.35
C GLU A 82 -2.84 8.28 16.99
N VAL A 83 -2.18 9.13 16.20
CA VAL A 83 -1.55 8.74 14.95
C VAL A 83 -0.09 8.38 15.21
N ASN A 84 0.26 7.11 15.00
CA ASN A 84 1.65 6.67 15.11
C ASN A 84 2.47 7.21 13.91
N ARG A 85 3.13 8.35 14.14
CA ARG A 85 3.95 9.04 13.12
C ARG A 85 5.13 8.21 12.63
N GLN A 86 5.60 7.22 13.39
CA GLN A 86 6.73 6.37 13.02
C GLN A 86 6.39 5.33 11.95
N ASN A 87 5.10 5.15 11.65
CA ASN A 87 4.61 4.22 10.62
C ASN A 87 4.63 4.83 9.21
N PHE A 88 5.04 6.10 9.05
CA PHE A 88 5.13 6.78 7.77
C PHE A 88 6.57 6.85 7.30
N PHE A 89 6.80 6.51 6.03
CA PHE A 89 8.12 6.38 5.44
C PHE A 89 8.21 7.13 4.10
N ASN A 90 9.39 7.67 3.81
CA ASN A 90 9.78 8.10 2.47
C ASN A 90 11.02 7.34 2.00
N GLY A 91 11.25 7.29 0.70
CA GLY A 91 12.31 6.44 0.16
C GLY A 91 12.44 6.49 -1.35
N HIS A 92 13.10 5.47 -1.90
CA HIS A 92 13.35 5.31 -3.33
C HIS A 92 13.48 3.83 -3.71
N VAL A 93 13.45 3.54 -5.01
CA VAL A 93 13.70 2.21 -5.57
C VAL A 93 15.21 2.03 -5.79
N ILE A 94 15.78 0.97 -5.24
CA ILE A 94 17.21 0.67 -5.30
C ILE A 94 17.60 0.37 -6.75
N GLY A 95 18.53 1.16 -7.28
CA GLY A 95 19.02 1.03 -8.65
C GLY A 95 18.20 1.79 -9.70
N GLU A 96 17.20 2.58 -9.30
CA GLU A 96 16.47 3.48 -10.18
C GLU A 96 16.65 4.93 -9.72
N GLU A 97 17.36 5.71 -10.54
CA GLU A 97 17.53 7.14 -10.33
C GLU A 97 16.18 7.86 -10.39
N ASN A 98 16.07 9.00 -9.71
CA ASN A 98 14.86 9.85 -9.64
C ASN A 98 13.59 9.18 -9.10
N SER A 99 13.66 7.94 -8.63
CA SER A 99 12.54 7.26 -8.02
C SER A 99 12.20 7.84 -6.64
N ARG A 100 10.90 7.89 -6.32
CA ARG A 100 10.39 8.36 -5.03
C ARG A 100 9.36 7.37 -4.50
N VAL A 101 9.44 7.08 -3.21
CA VAL A 101 8.50 6.19 -2.53
C VAL A 101 7.94 6.92 -1.33
N GLN A 102 6.63 6.84 -1.15
CA GLN A 102 5.94 7.17 0.08
C GLN A 102 5.23 5.91 0.56
N ALA A 103 5.41 5.53 1.82
CA ALA A 103 4.81 4.32 2.35
C ALA A 103 4.25 4.52 3.75
N HIS A 104 3.17 3.81 4.04
CA HIS A 104 2.63 3.65 5.38
C HIS A 104 2.67 2.17 5.73
N ILE A 105 3.33 1.85 6.83
CA ILE A 105 3.56 0.48 7.27
C ILE A 105 3.21 0.38 8.74
N ASP A 106 2.12 -0.32 9.01
CA ASP A 106 1.60 -0.66 10.33
C ASP A 106 1.48 -2.19 10.46
N ASP A 107 1.21 -2.70 11.66
CA ASP A 107 1.28 -4.13 11.99
C ASP A 107 0.52 -5.04 10.99
N ASN A 108 -0.66 -4.60 10.54
CA ASN A 108 -1.51 -5.37 9.63
C ASN A 108 -1.77 -4.69 8.28
N ASN A 109 -1.22 -3.48 8.05
CA ASN A 109 -1.54 -2.68 6.87
C ASN A 109 -0.27 -2.14 6.22
N PHE A 110 -0.15 -2.40 4.91
CA PHE A 110 0.88 -1.83 4.07
C PHE A 110 0.23 -1.04 2.94
N SER A 111 0.64 0.20 2.77
CA SER A 111 0.40 0.96 1.55
C SER A 111 1.65 1.66 1.09
N ALA A 112 1.81 1.78 -0.23
CA ALA A 112 2.92 2.50 -0.80
C ALA A 112 2.52 3.13 -2.14
N HIS A 113 3.17 4.24 -2.43
CA HIS A 113 3.09 4.96 -3.67
C HIS A 113 4.51 5.13 -4.21
N ILE A 114 4.75 4.59 -5.39
CA ILE A 114 6.08 4.51 -6.01
C ILE A 114 6.03 5.28 -7.32
N LEU A 115 6.78 6.38 -7.38
CA LEU A 115 7.01 7.14 -8.59
C LEU A 115 8.37 6.73 -9.16
N THR A 116 8.38 6.38 -10.45
CA THR A 116 9.58 6.10 -11.24
C THR A 116 9.52 6.90 -12.54
N ASP A 117 10.63 7.01 -13.25
CA ASP A 117 10.65 7.67 -14.58
C ASP A 117 9.73 6.98 -15.61
N LYS A 118 9.41 5.70 -15.39
CA LYS A 118 8.59 4.90 -16.31
C LYS A 118 7.10 4.98 -16.00
N ALA A 119 6.74 4.93 -14.73
CA ALA A 119 5.37 4.81 -14.28
C ALA A 119 5.22 5.10 -12.78
N GLU A 120 3.97 5.30 -12.39
CA GLU A 120 3.52 5.46 -11.02
C GLU A 120 2.74 4.22 -10.58
N TYR A 121 3.15 3.62 -9.47
CA TYR A 121 2.57 2.40 -8.91
C TYR A 121 1.97 2.68 -7.54
N ASN A 122 0.80 2.09 -7.30
CA ASN A 122 0.11 2.14 -6.01
C ASN A 122 -0.02 0.73 -5.45
N ILE A 123 0.24 0.62 -4.15
CA ILE A 123 0.06 -0.58 -3.36
C ILE A 123 -0.88 -0.21 -2.22
N GLU A 124 -2.01 -0.89 -2.15
CA GLU A 124 -3.05 -0.61 -1.15
C GLU A 124 -3.61 -1.92 -0.58
N PRO A 125 -4.12 -1.92 0.67
CA PRO A 125 -4.82 -3.09 1.19
C PRO A 125 -6.05 -3.45 0.35
N LEU A 126 -6.22 -4.73 0.02
CA LEU A 126 -7.30 -5.23 -0.84
C LEU A 126 -8.69 -4.96 -0.25
N TRP A 127 -8.82 -4.98 1.08
CA TRP A 127 -10.08 -4.70 1.78
C TRP A 127 -10.65 -3.30 1.47
N ARG A 128 -9.83 -2.35 0.98
CA ARG A 128 -10.33 -1.04 0.52
C ARG A 128 -11.18 -1.11 -0.75
N PHE A 129 -11.13 -2.24 -1.45
CA PHE A 129 -11.79 -2.45 -2.73
C PHE A 129 -12.85 -3.57 -2.67
N THR A 130 -13.02 -4.23 -1.52
CA THR A 130 -13.92 -5.37 -1.36
C THR A 130 -14.75 -5.23 -0.09
N ALA A 131 -15.84 -5.99 0.00
CA ALA A 131 -16.62 -6.11 1.24
C ALA A 131 -16.05 -7.16 2.20
N ALA A 132 -14.94 -7.82 1.84
CA ALA A 132 -14.32 -8.84 2.65
C ALA A 132 -13.60 -8.23 3.85
N PRO A 133 -13.54 -8.93 5.00
CA PRO A 133 -12.72 -8.50 6.11
C PRO A 133 -11.24 -8.43 5.70
N PRO A 134 -10.43 -7.57 6.34
CA PRO A 134 -8.98 -7.52 6.12
C PRO A 134 -8.35 -8.89 6.35
N ASP A 135 -7.63 -9.38 5.34
CA ASP A 135 -7.01 -10.71 5.33
C ASP A 135 -5.52 -10.66 4.96
N GLY A 136 -4.96 -9.44 4.91
CA GLY A 136 -3.56 -9.20 4.57
C GLY A 136 -3.25 -9.20 3.08
N HIS A 137 -4.21 -9.32 2.17
CA HIS A 137 -3.92 -9.15 0.74
C HIS A 137 -3.76 -7.68 0.35
N LEU A 138 -2.89 -7.46 -0.62
CA LEU A 138 -2.51 -6.15 -1.17
C LEU A 138 -2.85 -6.11 -2.65
N LEU A 139 -3.38 -4.99 -3.09
CA LEU A 139 -3.65 -4.67 -4.48
C LEU A 139 -2.51 -3.79 -5.02
N VAL A 140 -1.84 -4.25 -6.09
CA VAL A 140 -0.77 -3.51 -6.78
C VAL A 140 -1.22 -3.17 -8.19
N TYR A 141 -1.16 -1.90 -8.56
CA TYR A 141 -1.60 -1.42 -9.88
C TYR A 141 -0.89 -0.11 -10.26
N ARG A 142 -0.91 0.25 -11.54
CA ARG A 142 -0.36 1.53 -12.04
C ARG A 142 -1.44 2.59 -12.06
N SER A 143 -1.06 3.86 -11.87
CA SER A 143 -2.03 4.96 -11.89
C SER A 143 -2.73 5.13 -13.23
N GLU A 144 -2.10 4.73 -14.34
CA GLU A 144 -2.73 4.72 -15.67
C GLU A 144 -3.82 3.67 -15.84
N ASP A 145 -3.84 2.64 -14.98
CA ASP A 145 -4.84 1.57 -15.03
C ASP A 145 -6.11 1.94 -14.22
N ILE A 146 -6.24 3.19 -13.77
CA ILE A 146 -7.43 3.73 -13.10
C ILE A 146 -8.44 4.22 -14.15
N SER A 147 -9.66 3.64 -14.16
CA SER A 147 -10.79 4.07 -15.00
C SER A 147 -11.77 4.94 -14.22
N ARG A 148 -12.35 5.94 -14.90
CA ARG A 148 -13.40 6.84 -14.37
C ARG A 148 -14.82 6.50 -14.85
N LEU A 149 -15.02 5.46 -15.66
CA LEU A 149 -16.33 5.14 -16.28
C LEU A 149 -16.68 3.64 -16.28
N VAL A 150 -17.99 3.42 -16.45
CA VAL A 150 -18.84 2.21 -16.28
C VAL A 150 -18.21 0.91 -16.80
N SER A 151 -18.22 -0.11 -15.94
CA SER A 151 -17.69 -1.49 -16.09
C SER A 151 -16.20 -1.74 -15.79
N PRO A 152 -15.71 -1.44 -14.57
CA PRO A 152 -14.36 -1.78 -14.15
C PRO A 152 -14.31 -3.20 -13.56
N LYS A 153 -13.17 -3.89 -13.67
CA LYS A 153 -12.99 -5.22 -13.04
C LYS A 153 -12.99 -5.16 -11.50
N VAL A 154 -12.55 -4.04 -10.92
CA VAL A 154 -12.67 -3.74 -9.49
C VAL A 154 -13.07 -2.28 -9.39
N CYS A 155 -14.18 -1.97 -8.73
CA CYS A 155 -14.47 -0.60 -8.33
C CYS A 155 -14.76 -0.57 -6.84
N GLY A 156 -14.10 0.30 -6.08
CA GLY A 156 -14.18 0.32 -4.62
C GLY A 156 -15.58 0.56 -4.03
N TYR A 157 -16.58 0.85 -4.86
CA TYR A 157 -17.99 0.97 -4.44
C TYR A 157 -18.97 0.01 -5.12
N VAL A 158 -18.52 -0.83 -6.06
CA VAL A 158 -19.29 -2.00 -6.53
C VAL A 158 -18.67 -3.21 -5.87
N LYS A 159 -19.31 -3.71 -4.81
CA LYS A 159 -18.93 -4.91 -4.05
C LYS A 159 -18.57 -6.03 -5.01
N THR A 160 -17.28 -6.18 -5.30
CA THR A 160 -16.79 -7.26 -6.15
C THR A 160 -16.56 -8.46 -5.24
N ASP A 161 -17.00 -9.64 -5.66
CA ASP A 161 -16.79 -10.85 -4.86
C ASP A 161 -15.28 -11.08 -4.73
N TYR A 162 -14.83 -11.29 -3.49
CA TYR A 162 -13.44 -11.54 -3.15
C TYR A 162 -12.82 -12.66 -4.00
N ASN A 163 -13.61 -13.69 -4.33
CA ASN A 163 -13.17 -14.81 -5.16
C ASN A 163 -12.83 -14.40 -6.61
N ASP A 164 -13.46 -13.35 -7.13
CA ASP A 164 -13.19 -12.87 -8.49
C ASP A 164 -11.82 -12.20 -8.60
N LEU A 165 -11.30 -11.67 -7.49
CA LEU A 165 -10.05 -10.92 -7.42
C LEU A 165 -8.82 -11.79 -7.13
N LEU A 166 -9.03 -12.96 -6.54
CA LEU A 166 -7.95 -13.88 -6.24
C LEU A 166 -7.46 -14.60 -7.50
N PRO A 167 -6.14 -14.90 -7.59
CA PRO A 167 -5.62 -15.79 -8.62
C PRO A 167 -6.32 -17.17 -8.52
N GLU A 168 -6.50 -17.81 -9.67
CA GLU A 168 -7.32 -19.03 -9.82
C GLU A 168 -6.87 -20.18 -8.92
N SER A 169 -5.59 -20.21 -8.54
CA SER A 169 -5.00 -21.18 -7.62
C SER A 169 -5.46 -21.05 -6.16
N VAL A 170 -6.01 -19.90 -5.76
CA VAL A 170 -6.42 -19.59 -4.37
C VAL A 170 -7.94 -19.48 -4.23
N ARG A 171 -8.69 -19.55 -5.34
CA ARG A 171 -10.17 -19.48 -5.31
C ARG A 171 -10.74 -20.67 -4.53
N ILE A 172 -11.53 -20.38 -3.50
CA ILE A 172 -12.28 -21.40 -2.76
C ILE A 172 -13.38 -21.89 -3.71
N ARG A 173 -13.28 -23.13 -4.18
CA ARG A 173 -14.38 -23.73 -4.94
C ARG A 173 -15.58 -23.88 -4.01
N PRO A 174 -16.77 -23.39 -4.38
CA PRO A 174 -17.98 -23.71 -3.63
C PRO A 174 -18.20 -25.24 -3.65
N PRO A 175 -18.81 -25.80 -2.59
CA PRO A 175 -19.03 -27.24 -2.45
C PRO A 175 -19.91 -27.83 -3.54
#